data_AF-A0A2R6JFQ2-F1
#
_entry.id   AF-A0A2R6JFQ2-F1
#
_cell.length_a   1.000
_cell.length_b   1.000
_cell.length_c   1.000
_cell.angle_alpha   90.00
_cell.angle_beta   90.00
_cell.angle_gamma   90.00
#
_symmetry.space_group_name_H-M   'P 1'
#
loop_
_entity.id
_entity.type
_entity.pdbx_description
1 polymer ?
#
loop_
_entity_poly.entity_id
_entity_poly.type
_entity_poly.pdbx_seq_one_letter_code
_entity_poly.pdbx_strand_id
1 'polypeptide(L)'
;MTRPPADRRQDGYRYMPEELAALQQQVTLEPVAPGRIRERADAGETLATTGIPRYLNRRIASDADTPIALYRLVQLFGTPNVPGLEAGADQPERERRTWQYLFRVTYDPEDEPERELLLSVYDDRTNLSVGVSEWYDPEDSPERLAPEPTGDPLPSGDMPAEDTLVTLVKLVLSTVEHAVEATYEDLRV
;
A
#
# COMPACT_ATOMS: atom_id res chain seq x y z
N MET A 1 21.40 24.65 28.49
CA MET A 1 21.27 23.18 28.40
C MET A 1 20.27 22.90 27.30
N THR A 2 20.78 22.60 26.10
CA THR A 2 19.97 22.31 24.93
C THR A 2 19.59 20.84 24.99
N ARG A 3 18.29 20.55 25.01
CA ARG A 3 17.75 19.19 24.92
C ARG A 3 18.33 18.56 23.64
N PRO A 4 18.96 17.38 23.68
CA PRO A 4 19.43 16.73 22.45
C PRO A 4 18.21 16.47 21.55
N PRO A 5 18.34 16.64 20.22
CA PRO A 5 17.26 16.30 19.31
C PRO A 5 16.90 14.83 19.51
N ALA A 6 15.60 14.55 19.61
CA ALA A 6 15.09 13.19 19.75
C ALA A 6 15.76 12.31 18.68
N ASP A 7 16.41 11.27 19.17
CA ASP A 7 17.08 10.24 18.41
C ASP A 7 16.13 9.77 17.30
N ARG A 8 16.46 10.12 16.05
CA ARG A 8 15.75 9.66 14.87
C ARG A 8 16.06 8.18 14.75
N ARG A 9 15.26 7.33 15.41
CA ARG A 9 15.30 5.88 15.24
C ARG A 9 15.37 5.58 13.74
N GLN A 10 16.53 5.09 13.31
CA GLN A 10 16.78 4.57 11.96
C GLN A 10 16.14 3.18 11.82
N ASP A 11 14.90 3.03 12.28
CA ASP A 11 14.16 1.78 12.27
C ASP A 11 13.42 1.71 10.94
N GLY A 12 14.17 1.45 9.87
CA GLY A 12 13.57 1.01 8.61
C GLY A 12 12.80 -0.28 8.85
N TYR A 13 11.67 -0.45 8.17
CA TYR A 13 10.95 -1.73 8.19
C TYR A 13 11.88 -2.82 7.68
N ARG A 14 12.15 -3.81 8.54
CA ARG A 14 12.89 -5.03 8.20
C ARG A 14 12.04 -6.20 8.69
N TYR A 15 12.00 -7.27 7.90
CA TYR A 15 11.32 -8.50 8.28
C TYR A 15 12.34 -9.64 8.38
N MET A 16 12.05 -10.63 9.23
CA MET A 16 12.76 -11.90 9.20
C MET A 16 11.97 -12.93 8.37
N PRO A 17 12.61 -13.77 7.55
CA PRO A 17 11.91 -14.76 6.72
C PRO A 17 10.93 -15.66 7.49
N GLU A 18 11.26 -16.03 8.73
CA GLU A 18 10.39 -16.81 9.60
C GLU A 18 9.11 -16.08 10.03
N GLU A 19 9.14 -14.74 10.14
CA GLU A 19 7.95 -13.93 10.43
C GLU A 19 7.01 -13.92 9.21
N LEU A 20 7.56 -13.98 8.00
CA LEU A 20 6.77 -13.93 6.77
C LEU A 20 5.89 -15.16 6.56
N ALA A 21 6.39 -16.35 6.87
CA ALA A 21 5.62 -17.57 6.71
C ALA A 21 4.37 -17.58 7.60
N ALA A 22 4.49 -17.06 8.83
CA ALA A 22 3.36 -16.89 9.72
C ALA A 22 2.39 -15.81 9.20
N LEU A 23 2.91 -14.68 8.72
CA LEU A 23 2.10 -13.61 8.13
C LEU A 23 1.32 -14.05 6.89
N GLN A 24 1.94 -14.82 6.00
CA GLN A 24 1.30 -15.35 4.79
C GLN A 24 0.21 -16.37 5.09
N GLN A 25 0.20 -16.98 6.27
CA GLN A 25 -0.89 -17.87 6.71
C GLN A 25 -2.08 -17.09 7.29
N GLN A 26 -1.86 -15.88 7.80
CA GLN A 26 -2.87 -15.04 8.45
C GLN A 26 -3.43 -13.94 7.56
N VAL A 27 -2.74 -13.62 6.46
CA VAL A 27 -3.09 -12.52 5.57
C VAL A 27 -3.26 -13.02 4.14
N THR A 28 -4.43 -12.75 3.57
CA THR A 28 -4.67 -12.92 2.14
C THR A 28 -4.63 -11.56 1.44
N LEU A 29 -3.87 -11.48 0.35
CA LEU A 29 -3.73 -10.27 -0.48
C LEU A 29 -4.29 -10.53 -1.87
N GLU A 30 -5.37 -9.84 -2.23
CA GLU A 30 -6.01 -9.99 -3.55
C GLU A 30 -6.07 -8.65 -4.27
N PRO A 31 -5.62 -8.56 -5.55
CA PRO A 31 -5.77 -7.32 -6.30
C PRO A 31 -7.26 -7.03 -6.53
N VAL A 32 -7.69 -5.80 -6.24
CA VAL A 32 -9.06 -5.37 -6.52
C VAL A 32 -9.25 -5.31 -8.03
N ALA A 33 -10.31 -5.94 -8.55
CA ALA A 33 -10.57 -5.91 -9.99
C ALA A 33 -10.78 -4.47 -10.48
N PRO A 34 -10.13 -4.02 -11.57
CA PRO A 34 -10.27 -2.64 -12.09
C PRO A 34 -11.72 -2.22 -12.33
N GLY A 35 -12.59 -3.15 -12.76
CA GLY A 35 -14.01 -2.90 -12.95
C GLY A 35 -14.71 -2.46 -11.66
N ARG A 36 -14.36 -3.03 -10.51
CA ARG A 36 -14.93 -2.63 -9.20
C ARG A 36 -14.51 -1.23 -8.78
N ILE A 37 -13.27 -0.85 -9.09
CA ILE A 37 -12.74 0.49 -8.80
C ILE A 37 -13.46 1.52 -9.67
N ARG A 38 -13.67 1.21 -10.97
CA ARG A 38 -14.44 2.06 -11.88
C ARG A 38 -15.91 2.18 -11.46
N GLU A 39 -16.56 1.08 -11.09
CA GLU A 39 -17.95 1.09 -10.60
C GLU A 39 -18.13 2.06 -9.42
N ARG A 40 -17.20 2.06 -8.46
CA ARG A 40 -17.20 2.97 -7.32
C ARG A 40 -16.98 4.43 -7.75
N ALA A 41 -15.98 4.66 -8.60
CA ALA A 41 -15.69 6.01 -9.10
C ALA A 41 -16.84 6.59 -9.94
N ASP A 42 -17.48 5.77 -10.78
CA ASP A 42 -18.65 6.13 -11.59
C ASP A 42 -19.88 6.43 -10.72
N ALA A 43 -19.95 5.84 -9.52
CA ALA A 43 -20.96 6.17 -8.50
C ALA A 43 -20.68 7.49 -7.75
N GLY A 44 -19.57 8.16 -8.05
CA GLY A 44 -19.16 9.41 -7.39
C GLY A 44 -18.29 9.23 -6.16
N GLU A 45 -17.99 7.99 -5.75
CA GLU A 45 -17.08 7.73 -4.63
C GLU A 45 -15.64 8.08 -5.00
N THR A 46 -14.90 8.62 -4.04
CA THR A 46 -13.47 8.92 -4.20
C THR A 46 -12.62 7.99 -3.33
N LEU A 47 -11.53 7.47 -3.90
CA LEU A 47 -10.55 6.66 -3.18
C LEU A 47 -9.51 7.57 -2.52
N ALA A 48 -9.49 7.61 -1.19
CA ALA A 48 -8.41 8.23 -0.43
C ALA A 48 -7.38 7.18 -0.01
N THR A 49 -6.11 7.58 0.08
CA THR A 49 -5.02 6.73 0.60
C THR A 49 -4.22 7.47 1.66
N THR A 50 -4.20 6.92 2.87
CA THR A 50 -3.35 7.39 3.98
C THR A 50 -2.04 6.60 3.98
N GLY A 51 -0.93 7.28 3.63
CA GLY A 51 0.39 6.65 3.60
C GLY A 51 0.87 6.24 5.00
N ILE A 52 1.10 4.94 5.19
CA ILE A 52 1.58 4.35 6.47
C ILE A 52 2.91 4.96 6.92
N PRO A 53 3.93 5.15 6.05
CA PRO A 53 5.21 5.72 6.48
C PRO A 53 5.06 7.11 7.10
N ARG A 54 4.23 7.95 6.49
CA ARG A 54 3.96 9.30 7.01
C ARG A 54 3.12 9.26 8.28
N TYR A 55 2.10 8.40 8.33
CA TYR A 55 1.25 8.23 9.51
C TYR A 55 2.05 7.79 10.74
N LEU A 56 2.92 6.79 10.58
CA LEU A 56 3.78 6.29 11.65
C LEU A 56 5.05 7.11 11.86
N ASN A 57 5.30 8.13 11.02
CA ASN A 57 6.54 8.90 10.99
C ASN A 57 7.79 7.98 10.90
N ARG A 58 7.72 6.96 10.03
CA ARG A 58 8.76 5.96 9.76
C ARG A 58 9.04 5.90 8.26
N ARG A 59 10.23 5.47 7.87
CA ARG A 59 10.58 5.27 6.46
C ARG A 59 10.51 3.80 6.08
N ILE A 60 10.07 3.52 4.87
CA ILE A 60 10.27 2.21 4.26
C ILE A 60 11.74 2.11 3.85
N ALA A 61 12.44 1.14 4.42
CA ALA A 61 13.76 0.73 3.96
C ALA A 61 13.56 -0.58 3.19
N SER A 62 13.37 -0.45 1.88
CA SER A 62 13.27 -1.61 1.01
C SER A 62 14.61 -1.86 0.33
N ASP A 63 14.99 -3.14 0.22
CA ASP A 63 16.12 -3.57 -0.60
C ASP A 63 15.76 -3.58 -2.09
N ALA A 64 14.46 -3.54 -2.42
CA ALA A 64 13.96 -3.32 -3.78
C ALA A 64 13.80 -1.82 -4.05
N ASP A 65 14.45 -1.32 -5.11
CA ASP A 65 14.14 0.02 -5.59
C ASP A 65 12.74 0.06 -6.22
N THR A 66 12.21 1.27 -6.43
CA THR A 66 10.83 1.46 -6.93
C THR A 66 10.58 0.81 -8.30
N PRO A 67 11.50 0.88 -9.28
CA PRO A 67 11.38 0.12 -10.52
C PRO A 67 11.32 -1.40 -10.33
N ILE A 68 12.16 -1.97 -9.47
CA ILE A 68 12.16 -3.40 -9.16
C ILE A 68 10.83 -3.79 -8.51
N ALA A 69 10.36 -3.01 -7.54
CA ALA A 69 9.09 -3.26 -6.87
C ALA A 69 7.92 -3.26 -7.87
N LEU A 70 7.84 -2.26 -8.75
CA LEU A 70 6.84 -2.23 -9.82
C LEU A 70 6.95 -3.45 -10.74
N TYR A 71 8.15 -3.79 -11.19
CA TYR A 71 8.37 -4.97 -12.03
C TYR A 71 7.86 -6.25 -11.36
N ARG A 72 8.09 -6.42 -10.06
CA ARG A 72 7.61 -7.56 -9.28
C ARG A 72 6.09 -7.61 -9.17
N LEU A 73 5.47 -6.48 -8.86
CA LEU A 73 4.01 -6.38 -8.82
C LEU A 73 3.40 -6.69 -10.20
N VAL A 74 4.05 -6.28 -11.28
CA VAL A 74 3.63 -6.63 -12.65
C VAL A 74 3.73 -8.14 -12.91
N GLN A 75 4.81 -8.80 -12.48
CA GLN A 75 4.95 -10.25 -12.63
C GLN A 75 3.87 -11.03 -11.86
N LEU A 76 3.52 -10.58 -10.66
CA LEU A 76 2.59 -11.27 -9.78
C LEU A 76 1.12 -10.97 -10.08
N PHE A 77 0.80 -9.72 -10.40
CA PHE A 77 -0.58 -9.23 -10.43
C PHE A 77 -0.97 -8.56 -11.77
N GLY A 78 -0.05 -8.48 -12.73
CA GLY A 78 -0.29 -7.76 -13.99
C GLY A 78 -0.16 -6.24 -13.81
N THR A 79 -0.74 -5.45 -14.72
CA THR A 79 -0.61 -3.98 -14.70
C THR A 79 -1.23 -3.33 -13.45
N PRO A 80 -0.77 -2.13 -13.04
CA PRO A 80 -1.44 -1.36 -11.99
C PRO A 80 -2.95 -1.30 -12.21
N ASN A 81 -3.73 -1.58 -11.17
CA ASN A 81 -5.17 -1.81 -11.27
C ASN A 81 -6.03 -0.58 -10.92
N VAL A 82 -5.42 0.52 -10.44
CA VAL A 82 -6.13 1.79 -10.21
C VAL A 82 -6.22 2.58 -11.52
N PRO A 83 -7.43 2.84 -12.05
CA PRO A 83 -7.62 3.59 -13.29
C PRO A 83 -6.98 4.97 -13.25
N GLY A 84 -6.43 5.42 -14.37
CA GLY A 84 -5.74 6.72 -14.46
C GLY A 84 -4.30 6.69 -13.92
N LEU A 85 -3.91 5.66 -13.16
CA LEU A 85 -2.53 5.40 -12.73
C LEU A 85 -1.91 4.17 -13.43
N GLU A 86 -2.60 3.66 -14.44
CA GLU A 86 -2.09 2.62 -15.33
C GLU A 86 -1.08 3.19 -16.34
N ALA A 87 -0.19 2.32 -16.81
CA ALA A 87 0.84 2.72 -17.77
C ALA A 87 0.20 3.25 -19.07
N GLY A 88 0.50 4.50 -19.42
CA GLY A 88 -0.02 5.15 -20.64
C GLY A 88 -1.30 5.97 -20.43
N ALA A 89 -1.83 6.06 -19.21
CA ALA A 89 -2.92 6.98 -18.89
C ALA A 89 -2.46 8.45 -18.88
N ASP A 90 -3.42 9.35 -19.10
CA ASP A 90 -3.20 10.79 -18.90
C ASP A 90 -3.19 11.06 -17.38
N GLN A 91 -1.98 11.29 -16.83
CA GLN A 91 -1.74 11.35 -15.39
C GLN A 91 -1.59 12.81 -14.93
N PRO A 92 -2.63 13.44 -14.38
CA PRO A 92 -2.55 14.82 -13.88
C PRO A 92 -1.59 14.96 -12.67
N GLU A 93 -1.34 13.87 -11.93
CA GLU A 93 -0.49 13.85 -10.73
C GLU A 93 0.89 13.19 -10.95
N ARG A 94 1.35 13.13 -12.20
CA ARG A 94 2.60 12.43 -12.59
C ARG A 94 3.84 12.85 -11.80
N GLU A 95 3.85 14.07 -11.26
CA GLU A 95 4.95 14.58 -10.43
C GLU A 95 5.03 13.92 -9.04
N ARG A 96 3.98 13.20 -8.62
CA ARG A 96 3.86 12.60 -7.28
C ARG A 96 3.63 11.11 -7.31
N ARG A 97 2.70 10.62 -8.14
CA ARG A 97 2.35 9.21 -8.23
C ARG A 97 2.18 8.83 -9.69
N THR A 98 2.86 7.77 -10.10
CA THR A 98 2.87 7.29 -11.49
C THR A 98 2.24 5.91 -11.64
N TRP A 99 2.14 5.15 -10.54
CA TRP A 99 1.43 3.87 -10.51
C TRP A 99 0.84 3.60 -9.12
N GLN A 100 -0.22 2.79 -9.09
CA GLN A 100 -0.83 2.32 -7.85
C GLN A 100 -1.49 0.96 -8.05
N TYR A 101 -1.19 0.06 -7.12
CA TYR A 101 -1.95 -1.16 -6.92
C TYR A 101 -2.87 -0.99 -5.72
N LEU A 102 -4.13 -1.40 -5.85
CA LEU A 102 -5.08 -1.51 -4.76
C LEU A 102 -5.37 -2.98 -4.49
N PHE A 103 -5.15 -3.40 -3.26
CA PHE A 103 -5.41 -4.76 -2.80
C PHE A 103 -6.51 -4.76 -1.75
N ARG A 104 -7.32 -5.81 -1.80
CA ARG A 104 -8.14 -6.25 -0.68
C ARG A 104 -7.26 -7.12 0.20
N VAL A 105 -7.16 -6.74 1.46
CA VAL A 105 -6.44 -7.50 2.48
C VAL A 105 -7.46 -8.07 3.44
N THR A 106 -7.46 -9.39 3.57
CA THR A 106 -8.20 -10.10 4.60
C THR A 106 -7.20 -10.58 5.63
N TYR A 107 -7.39 -10.19 6.89
CA TYR A 107 -6.50 -10.48 8.01
C TYR A 107 -7.27 -11.21 9.10
N ASP A 108 -6.80 -12.41 9.45
CA ASP A 108 -7.33 -13.25 10.53
C ASP A 108 -6.31 -13.35 11.67
N PRO A 109 -6.29 -12.37 12.61
CA PRO A 109 -5.46 -12.46 13.81
C PRO A 109 -5.96 -13.56 14.74
N GLU A 110 -5.04 -14.27 15.40
CA GLU A 110 -5.40 -15.22 16.47
C GLU A 110 -6.26 -14.51 17.53
N ASP A 111 -7.43 -15.09 17.82
CA ASP A 111 -8.40 -14.62 18.83
C ASP A 111 -9.14 -13.28 18.55
N GLU A 112 -9.11 -12.73 17.32
CA GLU A 112 -10.01 -11.62 16.93
C GLU A 112 -10.82 -11.95 15.66
N PRO A 113 -11.93 -11.24 15.37
CA PRO A 113 -12.66 -11.46 14.13
C PRO A 113 -11.83 -11.05 12.91
N GLU A 114 -11.99 -11.80 11.82
CA GLU A 114 -11.46 -11.47 10.50
C GLU A 114 -11.77 -10.01 10.14
N ARG A 115 -10.74 -9.30 9.66
CA ARG A 115 -10.84 -7.91 9.23
C ARG A 115 -10.53 -7.80 7.75
N GLU A 116 -11.32 -6.99 7.05
CA GLU A 116 -11.05 -6.61 5.67
C GLU A 116 -10.63 -5.14 5.60
N LEU A 117 -9.56 -4.85 4.87
CA LEU A 117 -9.09 -3.49 4.61
C LEU A 117 -8.60 -3.35 3.16
N LEU A 118 -8.55 -2.13 2.66
CA LEU A 118 -7.92 -1.84 1.37
C LEU A 118 -6.51 -1.32 1.58
N LEU A 119 -5.56 -1.95 0.89
CA LEU A 119 -4.14 -1.61 0.95
C LEU A 119 -3.66 -1.12 -0.41
N SER A 120 -3.04 0.04 -0.44
CA SER A 120 -2.40 0.57 -1.64
C SER A 120 -0.89 0.40 -1.59
N VAL A 121 -0.32 -0.05 -2.70
CA VAL A 121 1.13 -0.02 -2.96
C VAL A 121 1.35 0.90 -4.16
N TYR A 122 2.18 1.91 -4.00
CA TYR A 122 2.32 3.00 -4.98
C TYR A 122 3.71 3.62 -4.93
N ASP A 123 4.04 4.46 -5.90
CA ASP A 123 5.18 5.37 -5.80
C ASP A 123 4.77 6.74 -5.25
N ASP A 124 5.52 7.24 -4.27
CA ASP A 124 5.46 8.63 -3.81
C ASP A 124 6.77 9.33 -4.17
N ARG A 125 6.69 10.24 -5.14
CA ARG A 125 7.84 10.99 -5.69
C ARG A 125 9.01 10.05 -5.98
N THR A 126 8.74 9.00 -6.76
CA THR A 126 9.67 7.94 -7.17
C THR A 126 10.18 7.02 -6.05
N ASN A 127 9.57 7.01 -4.87
CA ASN A 127 9.90 6.06 -3.79
C ASN A 127 8.73 5.10 -3.54
N LEU A 128 9.03 3.83 -3.28
CA LEU A 128 8.03 2.83 -2.89
C LEU A 128 7.33 3.27 -1.61
N SER A 129 6.00 3.22 -1.63
CA SER A 129 5.15 3.56 -0.50
C SER A 129 3.98 2.60 -0.37
N VAL A 130 3.43 2.56 0.85
CA VAL A 130 2.29 1.73 1.22
C VAL A 130 1.29 2.58 1.99
N GLY A 131 -0.01 2.38 1.78
CA GLY A 131 -1.05 3.16 2.43
C GLY A 131 -2.34 2.38 2.65
N VAL A 132 -3.08 2.71 3.70
CA VAL A 132 -4.46 2.22 3.88
C VAL A 132 -5.37 3.08 3.03
N SER A 133 -6.30 2.46 2.31
CA SER A 133 -7.21 3.16 1.42
C SER A 133 -8.66 3.01 1.85
N GLU A 134 -9.45 4.03 1.59
CA GLU A 134 -10.87 4.05 1.93
C GLU A 134 -11.64 4.76 0.82
N TRP A 135 -12.86 4.30 0.58
CA TRP A 135 -13.81 5.01 -0.28
C TRP A 135 -14.61 5.98 0.57
N TYR A 136 -14.83 7.17 0.04
CA TYR A 136 -15.74 8.13 0.66
C TYR A 136 -16.62 8.80 -0.39
N ASP A 137 -17.84 9.10 0.00
CA ASP A 137 -18.74 9.94 -0.78
C ASP A 137 -18.42 11.42 -0.47
N PRO A 138 -18.03 12.22 -1.48
CA PRO A 138 -17.76 13.64 -1.30
C PRO A 138 -18.99 14.44 -0.84
N GLU A 139 -20.21 13.98 -1.11
CA GLU A 139 -21.45 14.61 -0.69
C GLU A 139 -21.73 14.39 0.81
N ASP A 140 -21.39 13.23 1.35
CA ASP A 140 -21.54 12.90 2.78
C ASP A 140 -20.47 13.55 3.67
N SER A 141 -19.35 13.96 3.08
CA SER A 141 -18.21 14.52 3.81
C SER A 141 -17.51 15.61 3.00
N PRO A 142 -18.17 16.76 2.77
CA PRO A 142 -17.62 17.83 1.95
C PRO A 142 -16.37 18.49 2.55
N GLU A 143 -16.11 18.30 3.85
CA GLU A 143 -14.84 18.72 4.48
C GLU A 143 -13.65 17.83 4.08
N ARG A 144 -13.89 16.65 3.50
CA ARG A 144 -12.87 15.76 2.90
C ARG A 144 -12.51 16.12 1.46
N LEU A 145 -13.21 17.07 0.83
CA LEU A 145 -13.04 17.50 -0.57
C LEU A 145 -11.81 18.38 -0.83
N ALA A 146 -10.93 18.61 0.14
CA ALA A 146 -9.71 19.37 -0.10
C ALA A 146 -8.50 18.45 -0.30
N PRO A 147 -8.04 18.20 -1.54
CA PRO A 147 -6.65 17.88 -1.76
C PRO A 147 -5.84 19.17 -1.64
N GLU A 148 -5.71 19.70 -0.43
CA GLU A 148 -4.46 20.36 -0.07
C GLU A 148 -3.58 19.24 0.46
N PRO A 149 -2.61 18.71 -0.32
CA PRO A 149 -1.69 17.70 0.16
C PRO A 149 -0.60 18.38 1.00
N THR A 150 -1.01 19.23 1.95
CA THR A 150 -0.17 19.78 3.00
C THR A 150 0.22 18.65 3.94
N GLY A 151 1.35 18.81 4.60
CA GLY A 151 2.05 17.84 5.45
C GLY A 151 1.28 17.20 6.61
N ASP A 152 -0.02 17.40 6.74
CA ASP A 152 -0.84 16.86 7.81
C ASP A 152 -1.44 15.48 7.46
N PRO A 153 -1.58 14.57 8.43
CA PRO A 153 -2.26 13.29 8.22
C PRO A 153 -3.73 13.54 7.84
N LEU A 154 -4.24 12.77 6.88
CA LEU A 154 -5.68 12.73 6.61
C LEU A 154 -6.42 12.36 7.91
N PRO A 155 -7.62 12.95 8.17
CA PRO A 155 -8.37 12.64 9.38
C PRO A 155 -8.72 11.15 9.39
N SER A 156 -8.34 10.51 10.49
CA SER A 156 -8.54 9.13 10.85
C SER A 156 -9.99 8.66 10.63
N GLY A 157 -10.22 7.84 9.60
CA GLY A 157 -10.91 6.58 9.86
C GLY A 157 -10.15 5.81 10.95
N ASP A 158 -10.77 4.84 11.62
CA ASP A 158 -10.09 4.02 12.63
C ASP A 158 -8.93 3.26 11.96
N MET A 159 -7.78 3.93 11.87
CA MET A 159 -6.55 3.36 11.32
C MET A 159 -6.28 2.10 12.14
N PRO A 160 -5.92 0.99 11.47
CA PRO A 160 -5.51 -0.21 12.18
C PRO A 160 -4.43 0.10 13.22
N ALA A 161 -4.37 -0.73 14.25
CA ALA A 161 -3.34 -0.64 15.27
C ALA A 161 -1.95 -0.59 14.61
N GLU A 162 -1.01 0.12 15.24
CA GLU A 162 0.35 0.31 14.70
C GLU A 162 1.01 -1.02 14.31
N ASP A 163 0.85 -2.07 15.12
CA ASP A 163 1.41 -3.39 14.83
C ASP A 163 0.80 -4.02 13.57
N THR A 164 -0.51 -3.83 13.34
CA THR A 164 -1.16 -4.24 12.08
C THR A 164 -0.58 -3.47 10.91
N LEU A 165 -0.40 -2.16 11.02
CA LEU A 165 0.19 -1.35 9.96
C LEU A 165 1.63 -1.75 9.64
N VAL A 166 2.43 -2.06 10.67
CA VAL A 166 3.79 -2.59 10.52
C VAL A 166 3.77 -3.94 9.79
N THR A 167 2.85 -4.82 10.16
CA THR A 167 2.65 -6.12 9.51
C THR A 167 2.32 -5.97 8.03
N LEU A 168 1.39 -5.07 7.67
CA LEU A 168 1.03 -4.82 6.27
C LEU A 168 2.21 -4.31 5.45
N VAL A 169 3.03 -3.42 6.02
CA VAL A 169 4.25 -2.95 5.34
C VAL A 169 5.24 -4.10 5.14
N LYS A 170 5.48 -4.93 6.16
CA LYS A 170 6.37 -6.11 6.05
C LYS A 170 5.88 -7.09 4.97
N LEU A 171 4.57 -7.32 4.86
CA LEU A 171 3.97 -8.18 3.84
C LEU A 171 4.19 -7.62 2.42
N VAL A 172 4.03 -6.31 2.23
CA VAL A 172 4.30 -5.70 0.93
C VAL A 172 5.79 -5.81 0.59
N LEU A 173 6.66 -5.50 1.54
CA LEU A 173 8.11 -5.60 1.36
C LEU A 173 8.51 -7.01 0.95
N SER A 174 7.98 -8.04 1.61
CA SER A 174 8.29 -9.43 1.25
C SER A 174 7.80 -9.79 -0.14
N THR A 175 6.63 -9.28 -0.54
CA THR A 175 6.07 -9.52 -1.87
C THR A 175 6.96 -8.92 -2.98
N VAL A 176 7.58 -7.76 -2.73
CA VAL A 176 8.40 -7.06 -3.75
C VAL A 176 9.89 -7.40 -3.67
N GLU A 177 10.37 -7.93 -2.56
CA GLU A 177 11.80 -8.27 -2.37
C GLU A 177 12.12 -9.73 -2.66
N HIS A 178 11.21 -10.66 -2.39
CA HIS A 178 11.47 -12.07 -2.66
C HIS A 178 11.29 -12.41 -4.14
N ALA A 179 12.24 -13.18 -4.67
CA ALA A 179 12.11 -13.76 -5.99
C ALA A 179 10.95 -14.77 -5.97
N VAL A 180 10.05 -14.65 -6.94
CA VAL A 180 9.26 -15.82 -7.36
C VAL A 180 10.28 -16.85 -7.84
N GLU A 181 10.36 -18.00 -7.17
CA GLU A 181 11.14 -19.11 -7.71
C GLU A 181 10.58 -19.42 -9.09
N ALA A 182 11.34 -19.11 -10.13
CA ALA A 182 11.01 -19.56 -11.47
C ALA A 182 11.24 -21.07 -11.48
N THR A 183 10.22 -21.84 -11.11
CA THR A 183 10.22 -23.28 -11.30
C THR A 183 10.27 -23.54 -12.80
N TYR A 184 11.45 -23.92 -13.29
CA TYR A 184 11.70 -24.31 -14.68
C TYR A 184 10.78 -25.46 -15.14
N GLU A 185 10.07 -26.11 -14.22
CA GLU A 185 9.06 -27.13 -14.50
C GLU A 185 7.77 -26.57 -15.14
N ASP A 186 7.43 -25.30 -14.93
CA ASP A 186 6.21 -24.68 -15.49
C ASP A 186 6.41 -24.14 -16.93
N LEU A 187 7.63 -24.21 -17.46
CA LEU A 187 8.00 -23.73 -18.79
C LEU A 187 8.15 -24.86 -19.83
N ARG A 188 7.85 -26.11 -19.46
CA ARG A 188 7.76 -27.23 -20.41
C ARG A 188 6.35 -27.33 -20.98
N VAL A 189 6.11 -26.62 -22.09
CA VAL A 189 4.97 -26.83 -23.00
C VAL A 189 5.28 -28.00 -23.94
#